data_AF-A0A2N0P185-F1
#
_entry.id   AF-A0A2N0P185-F1
#
_cell.length_a   1.000
_cell.length_b   1.000
_cell.length_c   1.000
_cell.angle_alpha   90.00
_cell.angle_beta   90.00
_cell.angle_gamma   90.00
#
_symmetry.space_group_name_H-M   'P 1'
#
loop_
_entity.id
_entity.type
_entity.pdbx_description
1 polymer ?
#
loop_
_entity_poly.entity_id
_entity_poly.type
_entity_poly.pdbx_seq_one_letter_code
_entity_poly.pdbx_strand_id
1 'polypeptide(L)'
;MIQRLVVVDELSDEFWNRAYKKVSKELIPKILFPSDTEYCEALEKYLAEHASHYIENLRRNTWVSLFESKLLPEIKNKCRSKRNDLAANIRNTMFSNFGEQKLERVDSSASSKKIAEWKKSAKTREAY
;
A
#
# COMPACT_ATOMS: atom_id res chain seq x y z
N MET A 1 -15.72 29.01 -34.24
CA MET A 1 -15.68 28.70 -32.80
C MET A 1 -14.72 27.53 -32.63
N ILE A 2 -13.45 27.81 -32.31
CA ILE A 2 -12.38 26.80 -32.29
C ILE A 2 -12.55 25.96 -31.02
N GLN A 3 -12.83 24.67 -31.17
CA GLN A 3 -12.71 23.69 -30.10
C GLN A 3 -11.26 23.70 -29.63
N ARG A 4 -10.99 24.31 -28.47
CA ARG A 4 -9.77 24.02 -27.70
C ARG A 4 -9.87 22.55 -27.29
N LEU A 5 -9.32 21.67 -28.11
CA LEU A 5 -8.79 20.40 -27.65
C LEU A 5 -7.77 20.75 -26.55
N VAL A 6 -8.23 20.75 -25.30
CA VAL A 6 -7.35 20.65 -24.16
C VAL A 6 -6.75 19.25 -24.28
N VAL A 7 -5.60 19.17 -24.93
CA VAL A 7 -4.68 18.05 -24.76
C VAL A 7 -4.35 18.07 -23.28
N VAL A 8 -5.12 17.32 -22.49
CA VAL A 8 -4.71 16.92 -21.16
C VAL A 8 -3.45 16.13 -21.42
N ASP A 9 -2.30 16.72 -21.16
CA ASP A 9 -1.01 16.05 -21.31
C ASP A 9 -1.07 14.83 -20.40
N GLU A 10 -1.27 13.65 -20.99
CA GLU A 10 -1.43 12.42 -20.23
C GLU A 10 -0.06 12.09 -19.62
N LEU A 11 0.05 12.27 -18.30
CA LEU A 11 1.24 11.89 -17.55
C LEU A 11 1.55 10.41 -17.80
N SER A 12 2.82 10.09 -18.04
CA SER A 12 3.25 8.73 -18.41
C SER A 12 2.95 7.70 -17.33
N ASP A 13 2.84 6.43 -17.71
CA ASP A 13 2.67 5.33 -16.77
C ASP A 13 3.82 5.24 -15.77
N GLU A 14 5.06 5.58 -16.16
CA GLU A 14 6.17 5.63 -15.21
C GLU A 14 5.99 6.75 -14.18
N PHE A 15 5.42 7.90 -14.57
CA PHE A 15 5.11 8.97 -13.64
C PHE A 15 4.11 8.48 -12.58
N TRP A 16 2.98 7.89 -13.01
CA TRP A 16 1.98 7.37 -12.09
C TRP A 16 2.53 6.30 -11.16
N ASN A 17 3.34 5.38 -11.69
CA ASN A 17 4.00 4.36 -10.88
C ASN A 17 4.92 4.97 -9.81
N ARG A 18 5.65 6.04 -10.13
CA ARG A 18 6.45 6.80 -9.15
C ARG A 18 5.58 7.50 -8.12
N ALA A 19 4.50 8.14 -8.55
CA ALA A 19 3.54 8.82 -7.68
C ALA A 19 2.96 7.85 -6.64
N TYR A 20 2.39 6.72 -7.07
CA TYR A 20 1.81 5.73 -6.16
C TYR A 20 2.84 5.14 -5.19
N LYS A 21 4.08 4.93 -5.65
CA LYS A 21 5.16 4.42 -4.79
C LYS A 21 5.54 5.45 -3.72
N LYS A 22 5.59 6.73 -4.06
CA LYS A 22 5.90 7.81 -3.13
C LYS A 22 4.75 8.01 -2.12
N VAL A 23 3.52 8.13 -2.60
CA VAL A 23 2.32 8.27 -1.77
C VAL A 23 2.19 7.10 -0.80
N SER A 24 2.29 5.85 -1.28
CA SER A 24 2.19 4.68 -0.38
C SER A 24 3.31 4.62 0.68
N LYS A 25 4.52 5.07 0.35
CA LYS A 25 5.65 5.12 1.29
C LYS A 25 5.42 6.14 2.41
N GLU A 26 4.71 7.23 2.13
CA GLU A 26 4.48 8.31 3.10
C GLU A 26 3.18 8.16 3.88
N LEU A 27 2.14 7.63 3.23
CA LEU A 27 0.80 7.50 3.79
C LEU A 27 0.69 6.30 4.73
N ILE A 28 1.13 5.11 4.31
CA ILE A 28 0.95 3.86 5.08
C ILE A 28 1.58 3.89 6.49
N PRO A 29 2.78 4.48 6.70
CA PRO A 29 3.33 4.58 8.05
C PRO A 29 2.52 5.47 9.00
N LYS A 30 1.73 6.42 8.46
CA LYS A 30 0.92 7.35 9.25
C LYS A 30 -0.51 6.84 9.44
N ILE A 31 -1.06 6.23 8.40
CA ILE A 31 -2.46 5.79 8.34
C ILE A 31 -2.48 4.39 7.71
N LEU A 32 -2.66 3.36 8.53
CA LEU A 32 -2.60 1.97 8.07
C LEU A 32 -3.79 1.59 7.17
N PHE A 33 -4.93 2.25 7.33
CA PHE A 33 -6.13 2.05 6.51
C PHE A 33 -6.70 3.39 6.05
N PRO A 34 -6.08 4.03 5.04
CA PRO A 34 -6.57 5.31 4.54
C PRO A 34 -7.95 5.16 3.90
N SER A 35 -8.77 6.19 4.10
CA SER A 35 -10.01 6.48 3.39
C SER A 35 -9.74 6.98 1.97
N ASP A 36 -10.79 7.00 1.15
CA ASP A 36 -10.69 7.45 -0.24
C ASP A 36 -10.32 8.94 -0.34
N THR A 37 -10.77 9.76 0.61
CA THR A 37 -10.38 11.16 0.75
C THR A 37 -8.89 11.30 1.06
N GLU A 38 -8.36 10.52 2.00
CA GLU A 38 -6.92 10.57 2.35
C GLU A 38 -6.03 10.11 1.19
N TYR A 39 -6.47 9.14 0.39
CA TYR A 39 -5.78 8.78 -0.86
C TYR A 39 -5.79 9.93 -1.87
N CYS A 40 -6.94 10.60 -2.01
CA CYS A 40 -7.10 11.72 -2.93
C CYS A 40 -6.17 12.87 -2.54
N GLU A 41 -6.25 13.33 -1.29
CA GLU A 41 -5.44 14.44 -0.78
C GLU A 41 -3.93 14.16 -0.88
N ALA A 42 -3.51 12.94 -0.56
CA ALA A 42 -2.10 12.56 -0.66
C ALA A 42 -1.60 12.58 -2.12
N LEU A 43 -2.45 12.18 -3.08
CA LEU A 43 -2.12 12.19 -4.50
C LEU A 43 -2.18 13.62 -5.08
N GLU A 44 -3.18 14.41 -4.73
CA GLU A 44 -3.29 15.82 -5.09
C GLU A 44 -2.05 16.60 -4.62
N LYS A 45 -1.61 16.36 -3.37
CA LYS A 45 -0.38 16.96 -2.85
C LYS A 45 0.84 16.60 -3.69
N TYR A 46 1.01 15.33 -4.04
CA TYR A 46 2.11 14.88 -4.90
C TYR A 46 2.06 15.55 -6.29
N LEU A 47 0.86 15.64 -6.89
CA LEU A 47 0.67 16.29 -8.18
C LEU A 47 0.93 17.79 -8.11
N ALA A 48 0.51 18.48 -7.05
CA ALA A 48 0.81 19.89 -6.87
C ALA A 48 2.32 20.17 -6.81
N GLU A 49 3.10 19.25 -6.22
CA GLU A 49 4.56 19.38 -6.11
C GLU A 49 5.32 19.02 -7.40
N HIS A 50 4.78 18.12 -8.22
CA HIS A 50 5.53 17.50 -9.33
C HIS A 50 4.90 17.66 -10.72
N ALA A 51 3.64 18.08 -10.79
CA ALA A 51 2.85 18.24 -12.00
C ALA A 51 1.72 19.27 -11.79
N SER A 52 2.02 20.44 -11.20
CA SER A 52 1.01 21.45 -10.88
C SER A 52 0.17 21.87 -12.09
N HIS A 53 0.82 22.05 -13.24
CA HIS A 53 0.15 22.35 -14.51
C HIS A 53 -0.90 21.31 -14.90
N TYR A 54 -0.71 20.03 -14.56
CA TYR A 54 -1.67 18.97 -14.88
C TYR A 54 -2.94 19.13 -14.04
N ILE A 55 -2.79 19.28 -12.72
CA ILE A 55 -3.94 19.39 -11.81
C ILE A 55 -4.67 20.72 -11.92
N GLU A 56 -3.96 21.83 -12.21
CA GLU A 56 -4.56 23.16 -12.41
C GLU A 56 -5.42 23.24 -13.67
N ASN A 57 -5.03 22.52 -14.73
CA ASN A 57 -5.77 22.49 -15.99
C ASN A 57 -6.97 21.53 -15.96
N LEU A 58 -7.08 20.68 -14.94
CA LEU A 58 -8.18 19.74 -14.79
C LEU A 58 -9.38 20.40 -14.10
N ARG A 59 -10.56 20.27 -14.71
CA ARG A 59 -11.81 20.64 -14.03
C ARG A 59 -12.04 19.69 -12.85
N ARG A 60 -12.55 20.22 -11.73
CA ARG A 60 -12.77 19.46 -10.49
C ARG A 60 -13.63 18.22 -10.68
N ASN A 61 -14.69 18.30 -11.50
CA ASN A 61 -15.54 17.14 -11.82
C ASN A 61 -14.81 16.06 -12.64
N THR A 62 -13.99 16.49 -13.60
CA THR A 62 -13.14 15.57 -14.38
C THR A 62 -12.11 14.88 -13.49
N TRP A 63 -11.48 15.64 -12.58
CA TRP A 63 -10.54 15.09 -11.61
C TRP A 63 -11.19 14.04 -10.70
N VAL A 64 -12.35 14.34 -10.09
CA VAL A 64 -13.06 13.39 -9.22
C VAL A 64 -13.39 12.10 -9.97
N SER A 65 -13.93 12.22 -11.19
CA SER A 65 -14.26 11.06 -12.02
C SER A 65 -13.02 10.22 -12.39
N LEU A 66 -11.92 10.87 -12.78
CA LEU A 66 -10.65 10.20 -13.10
C LEU A 66 -10.08 9.49 -11.86
N PHE A 67 -10.08 10.17 -10.72
CA PHE A 67 -9.57 9.63 -9.47
C PHE A 67 -10.35 8.39 -9.06
N GLU A 68 -11.67 8.48 -8.95
CA GLU A 68 -12.52 7.37 -8.49
C GLU A 68 -12.46 6.16 -9.42
N SER A 69 -12.47 6.40 -10.75
CA SER A 69 -12.56 5.32 -11.74
C SER A 69 -11.23 4.63 -12.03
N LYS A 70 -10.11 5.38 -12.09
CA LYS A 70 -8.82 4.88 -12.58
C LYS A 70 -7.72 4.92 -11.53
N LEU A 71 -7.55 6.04 -10.81
CA LEU A 71 -6.39 6.23 -9.94
C LEU A 71 -6.56 5.55 -8.57
N LEU A 72 -7.78 5.56 -8.04
CA LEU A 72 -8.11 5.01 -6.73
C LEU A 72 -7.83 3.49 -6.63
N PRO A 73 -8.21 2.64 -7.61
CA PRO A 73 -7.83 1.23 -7.59
C PRO A 73 -6.31 1.01 -7.58
N GLU A 74 -5.56 1.79 -8.37
CA GLU A 74 -4.10 1.67 -8.49
C GLU A 74 -3.38 2.04 -7.21
N ILE A 75 -3.73 3.18 -6.60
CA ILE A 75 -3.13 3.61 -5.34
C ILE A 75 -3.49 2.66 -4.20
N LYS A 76 -4.74 2.15 -4.15
CA LYS A 76 -5.17 1.13 -3.18
C LYS A 76 -4.35 -0.15 -3.33
N ASN A 77 -4.10 -0.60 -4.55
CA ASN A 77 -3.27 -1.78 -4.81
C ASN A 77 -1.83 -1.57 -4.33
N LYS A 78 -1.21 -0.42 -4.63
CA LYS A 78 0.14 -0.12 -4.17
C LYS A 78 0.24 -0.04 -2.65
N CYS A 79 -0.74 0.59 -2.01
CA CYS A 79 -0.85 0.71 -0.56
C CYS A 79 -1.12 -0.64 0.11
N ARG A 80 -1.93 -1.52 -0.49
CA ARG A 80 -2.10 -2.92 -0.04
C ARG A 80 -0.76 -3.68 -0.06
N SER A 81 -0.01 -3.61 -1.16
CA SER A 81 1.32 -4.24 -1.24
C SER A 81 2.23 -3.75 -0.12
N LYS A 82 2.28 -2.43 0.10
CA LYS A 82 3.12 -1.84 1.16
C LYS A 82 2.76 -2.32 2.56
N ARG A 83 1.47 -2.53 2.83
CA ARG A 83 0.99 -3.11 4.10
C ARG A 83 1.37 -4.57 4.24
N ASN A 84 1.28 -5.34 3.16
CA ASN A 84 1.73 -6.73 3.15
C ASN A 84 3.23 -6.83 3.45
N ASP A 85 4.05 -5.95 2.87
CA ASP A 85 5.48 -5.86 3.15
C ASP A 85 5.74 -5.52 4.62
N LEU A 86 5.01 -4.54 5.17
CA LEU A 86 5.13 -4.17 6.57
C LEU A 86 4.77 -5.34 7.50
N ALA A 87 3.66 -6.03 7.21
CA ALA A 87 3.24 -7.19 7.98
C ALA A 87 4.26 -8.34 7.87
N ALA A 88 4.85 -8.57 6.69
CA ALA A 88 5.92 -9.55 6.51
C ALA A 88 7.16 -9.18 7.33
N ASN A 89 7.58 -7.91 7.31
CA ASN A 89 8.70 -7.43 8.10
C ASN A 89 8.47 -7.59 9.61
N ILE A 90 7.26 -7.29 10.10
CA ILE A 90 6.89 -7.49 11.51
C ILE A 90 6.99 -8.98 11.87
N ARG A 91 6.39 -9.87 11.07
CA ARG A 91 6.47 -11.33 11.32
C ARG A 91 7.92 -11.83 11.33
N ASN A 92 8.72 -11.41 10.35
CA ASN A 92 10.13 -11.80 10.26
C ASN A 92 10.93 -11.26 11.46
N THR A 93 10.66 -10.03 11.90
CA THR A 93 11.32 -9.43 13.07
C THR A 93 10.93 -10.15 14.35
N MET A 94 9.64 -10.45 14.55
CA MET A 94 9.16 -11.24 15.69
C MET A 94 9.81 -12.63 15.70
N PHE A 95 9.85 -13.31 14.55
CA PHE A 95 10.49 -14.62 14.44
C PHE A 95 12.00 -14.57 14.65
N SER A 96 12.71 -13.54 14.18
CA SER A 96 14.15 -13.40 14.45
C SER A 96 14.43 -13.17 15.94
N ASN A 97 13.64 -12.33 16.62
CA ASN A 97 13.86 -12.02 18.04
C ASN A 97 13.39 -13.14 19.00
N PHE A 98 12.27 -13.78 18.69
CA PHE A 98 11.65 -14.77 19.58
C PHE A 98 11.67 -16.18 18.99
N GLY A 99 11.60 -16.32 17.67
CA GLY A 99 11.48 -17.60 16.98
C GLY A 99 12.72 -18.48 17.11
N GLU A 100 13.91 -18.00 16.75
CA GLU A 100 15.10 -18.87 16.74
C GLU A 100 15.43 -19.49 18.11
N GLN A 101 15.25 -18.72 19.19
CA GLN A 101 15.57 -19.20 20.54
C GLN A 101 14.35 -19.69 21.32
N LYS A 102 13.15 -19.11 21.16
CA LYS A 102 11.98 -19.34 22.03
C LYS A 102 10.76 -19.98 21.37
N LEU A 103 10.71 -20.16 20.04
CA LEU A 103 9.60 -20.88 19.38
C LEU A 103 10.13 -21.95 18.44
N GLU A 104 9.40 -23.05 18.30
CA GLU A 104 9.70 -23.99 17.21
C GLU A 104 9.16 -23.40 15.89
N ARG A 105 9.90 -23.55 14.79
CA ARG A 105 9.42 -23.12 13.47
C ARG A 105 8.31 -24.04 12.99
N VAL A 106 7.19 -23.49 12.52
CA VAL A 106 6.16 -24.22 11.80
C VAL A 106 5.88 -23.52 10.47
N ASP A 107 6.00 -24.25 9.36
CA ASP A 107 5.75 -23.69 8.02
C ASP A 107 4.26 -23.71 7.67
N SER A 108 3.83 -22.85 6.76
CA SER A 108 2.44 -22.77 6.29
C SER A 108 1.97 -24.03 5.55
N SER A 109 2.91 -24.87 5.09
CA SER A 109 2.65 -26.18 4.48
C SER A 109 2.56 -27.32 5.49
N ALA A 110 2.69 -27.05 6.79
CA ALA A 110 2.63 -28.09 7.82
C ALA A 110 1.25 -28.76 7.87
N SER A 111 1.25 -30.08 8.07
CA SER A 111 0.01 -30.83 8.26
C SER A 111 -0.68 -30.43 9.56
N SER A 112 -2.00 -30.61 9.63
CA SER A 112 -2.79 -30.33 10.83
C SER A 112 -2.25 -31.06 12.07
N LYS A 113 -1.71 -32.29 11.88
CA LYS A 113 -1.06 -33.06 12.95
C LYS A 113 0.20 -32.37 13.46
N LYS A 114 1.08 -31.93 12.57
CA LYS A 114 2.32 -31.22 12.92
C LYS A 114 2.04 -29.89 13.61
N ILE A 115 0.99 -29.18 13.19
CA ILE A 115 0.53 -27.95 13.86
C ILE A 115 0.02 -28.26 15.28
N ALA A 116 -0.74 -29.35 15.46
CA ALA A 116 -1.25 -29.75 16.77
C ALA A 116 -0.13 -30.17 17.73
N GLU A 117 0.90 -30.85 17.25
CA GLU A 117 2.11 -31.20 18.02
C GLU A 117 2.90 -29.95 18.41
N TRP A 118 3.12 -29.04 17.45
CA TRP A 118 3.79 -27.75 17.68
C TRP A 118 3.09 -26.91 18.77
N LYS A 119 1.75 -26.84 18.75
CA LYS A 119 0.96 -26.13 19.79
C LYS A 119 1.12 -26.74 21.18
N LYS A 120 1.44 -28.03 21.28
CA LYS A 120 1.60 -28.76 22.53
C LYS A 120 3.06 -28.80 23.01
N SER A 121 4.02 -28.30 22.22
CA SER A 121 5.43 -28.35 22.62
C SER A 121 5.69 -27.46 23.84
N ALA A 122 6.58 -27.92 24.72
CA ALA A 122 6.95 -27.18 25.94
C ALA A 122 7.47 -25.78 25.58
N LYS A 123 8.26 -25.69 24.51
CA LYS A 123 8.84 -24.45 24.00
C LYS A 123 7.76 -23.44 23.58
N THR A 124 6.72 -23.88 22.86
CA THR A 124 5.58 -23.01 22.51
C THR A 124 4.78 -22.60 23.75
N ARG A 125 4.59 -23.50 24.73
CA ARG A 125 3.89 -23.21 25.98
C ARG A 125 4.63 -22.24 26.91
N GLU A 126 5.95 -22.17 26.85
CA GLU A 126 6.73 -21.22 27.67
C GLU A 126 6.75 -19.81 27.06
N ALA A 127 6.48 -19.70 25.76
CA ALA A 127 6.49 -18.43 25.04
C ALA A 127 5.15 -17.66 25.11
N TYR A 128 4.06 -18.30 25.56
CA TYR A 128 2.69 -17.77 25.65
C TYR A 128 2.08 -18.04 27.02
#